data_AF-A0A941N0S0-F1
#
_entry.id   AF-A0A941N0S0-F1
#
_cell.length_a   1.000
_cell.length_b   1.000
_cell.length_c   1.000
_cell.angle_alpha   90.00
_cell.angle_beta   90.00
_cell.angle_gamma   90.00
#
_symmetry.space_group_name_H-M   'P 1'
#
loop_
_entity.id
_entity.type
_entity.pdbx_description
1 polymer ?
#
loop_
_entity_poly.entity_id
_entity_poly.type
_entity_poly.pdbx_seq_one_letter_code
_entity_poly.pdbx_strand_id
1 'polypeptide(L)'
;MATIGFILTGLGSLAWFIGYIWLVVLAFQKSALWGIGSFCVPIVGWVYAFQNWEQGKKPFLIEIVGVVLSLVGGALTGGGAAARNQ
;
A
#
# COMPACT_ATOMS: atom_id res chain seq x y z
N MET A 1 24.15 0.20 1.29
CA MET A 1 23.01 1.10 1.56
C MET A 1 22.00 1.12 0.42
N ALA A 2 22.40 1.49 -0.80
CA ALA A 2 21.49 1.54 -1.96
C ALA A 2 20.80 0.19 -2.27
N THR A 3 21.53 -0.93 -2.27
CA THR A 3 20.95 -2.26 -2.57
C THR A 3 19.85 -2.68 -1.59
N ILE A 4 20.04 -2.39 -0.30
CA ILE A 4 19.05 -2.68 0.75
C ILE A 4 17.82 -1.78 0.58
N GLY A 5 18.04 -0.50 0.24
CA GLY A 5 16.96 0.44 -0.08
C GLY A 5 16.11 -0.02 -1.27
N PHE A 6 16.74 -0.47 -2.36
CA PHE A 6 16.01 -1.04 -3.51
C PHE A 6 15.17 -2.27 -3.16
N ILE A 7 15.71 -3.18 -2.34
CA ILE A 7 14.98 -4.38 -1.91
C ILE A 7 13.78 -3.98 -1.03
N LEU A 8 13.97 -3.09 -0.06
CA LEU A 8 12.91 -2.60 0.81
C LEU A 8 11.81 -1.89 0.02
N THR A 9 12.18 -0.99 -0.91
CA THR A 9 11.21 -0.30 -1.77
C THR A 9 10.45 -1.29 -2.66
N GLY A 10 11.13 -2.28 -3.22
CA GLY A 10 10.49 -3.32 -4.03
C GLY A 10 9.48 -4.15 -3.22
N LEU A 11 9.89 -4.65 -2.05
CA LEU A 11 9.02 -5.43 -1.16
C LEU A 11 7.86 -4.61 -0.60
N GLY A 12 8.11 -3.35 -0.23
CA GLY A 12 7.08 -2.42 0.23
C GLY A 12 6.04 -2.15 -0.84
N SER A 13 6.48 -1.94 -2.07
CA SER A 13 5.59 -1.68 -3.22
C SER A 13 4.73 -2.91 -3.53
N LEU A 14 5.34 -4.11 -3.47
CA LEU A 14 4.62 -5.38 -3.59
C LEU A 14 3.58 -5.56 -2.49
N ALA A 15 3.94 -5.33 -1.23
CA ALA A 15 3.02 -5.44 -0.10
C ALA A 15 1.85 -4.45 -0.23
N TRP A 16 2.13 -3.20 -0.64
CA TRP A 16 1.10 -2.20 -0.92
C TRP A 16 0.14 -2.68 -2.02
N PHE A 17 0.67 -3.20 -3.12
CA PHE A 17 -0.14 -3.70 -4.24
C PHE A 17 -1.00 -4.90 -3.85
N ILE A 18 -0.46 -5.82 -3.04
CA ILE A 18 -1.20 -6.97 -2.51
C ILE A 18 -2.33 -6.49 -1.60
N GLY A 19 -2.06 -5.56 -0.68
CA GLY A 19 -3.08 -4.96 0.20
C GLY A 19 -4.20 -4.28 -0.59
N TYR A 20 -3.84 -3.51 -1.62
CA TYR A 20 -4.78 -2.85 -2.51
C TYR A 20 -5.68 -3.83 -3.26
N ILE A 21 -5.11 -4.82 -3.96
CA ILE A 21 -5.89 -5.83 -4.68
C ILE A 21 -6.78 -6.61 -3.71
N TRP A 22 -6.29 -6.94 -2.52
CA TRP A 22 -7.07 -7.65 -1.52
C TRP A 22 -8.29 -6.82 -1.06
N LEU A 23 -8.12 -5.50 -0.84
CA LEU A 23 -9.25 -4.60 -0.56
C LEU A 23 -10.26 -4.55 -1.70
N VAL A 24 -9.80 -4.44 -2.95
CA VAL A 24 -10.66 -4.42 -4.13
C VAL A 24 -11.44 -5.74 -4.26
N VAL A 25 -10.79 -6.88 -4.05
CA VAL A 25 -11.44 -8.20 -4.07
C VAL A 25 -12.51 -8.31 -2.98
N LEU A 26 -12.22 -7.87 -1.74
CA LEU A 26 -13.25 -7.83 -0.69
C LEU A 26 -14.40 -6.89 -1.06
N ALA A 27 -14.11 -5.74 -1.65
CA ALA A 27 -15.12 -4.79 -2.08
C ALA A 27 -16.05 -5.41 -3.15
N PHE A 28 -15.50 -6.13 -4.12
CA PHE A 28 -16.26 -6.90 -5.11
C PHE A 28 -17.10 -8.01 -4.48
N GLN A 29 -16.55 -8.73 -3.48
CA GLN A 29 -17.30 -9.78 -2.77
C GLN A 29 -18.51 -9.21 -2.01
N LYS A 30 -18.43 -7.97 -1.52
CA LYS A 30 -19.58 -7.31 -0.88
C LYS A 30 -20.57 -6.76 -1.91
N SER A 31 -20.11 -6.06 -2.94
CA SER A 31 -20.97 -5.52 -4.01
C SER A 31 -20.14 -5.06 -5.21
N ALA A 32 -20.66 -5.29 -6.42
CA ALA A 32 -20.03 -4.82 -7.65
C ALA A 32 -19.83 -3.28 -7.68
N LEU A 33 -20.73 -2.51 -7.07
CA LEU A 33 -20.61 -1.05 -6.95
C LEU A 33 -19.40 -0.62 -6.11
N TRP A 34 -19.18 -1.29 -4.97
CA TRP A 34 -18.02 -1.05 -4.11
C TRP A 34 -16.72 -1.50 -4.80
N GLY A 35 -16.75 -2.66 -5.47
CA GLY A 35 -15.63 -3.16 -6.26
C GLY A 35 -15.19 -2.18 -7.35
N ILE A 36 -16.11 -1.75 -8.21
CA ILE A 36 -15.82 -0.79 -9.29
C ILE A 36 -15.36 0.56 -8.71
N GLY A 37 -16.04 1.05 -7.67
CA GLY A 37 -15.66 2.29 -6.98
C GLY A 37 -14.23 2.22 -6.43
N SER A 38 -13.87 1.12 -5.76
CA SER A 38 -12.53 0.90 -5.21
C SER A 38 -11.45 0.68 -6.28
N PHE A 39 -11.81 0.10 -7.44
CA PHE A 39 -10.90 -0.10 -8.57
C PHE A 39 -10.58 1.22 -9.30
N CYS A 40 -11.59 2.07 -9.52
CA CYS A 40 -11.41 3.37 -10.15
C CYS A 40 -10.82 4.41 -9.19
N VAL A 41 -11.15 4.34 -7.91
CA VAL A 41 -10.77 5.32 -6.90
C VAL A 41 -10.28 4.61 -5.64
N PRO A 42 -8.95 4.60 -5.37
CA PRO A 42 -8.40 3.92 -4.19
C PRO A 42 -8.96 4.46 -2.86
N ILE A 43 -9.36 5.74 -2.82
CA ILE A 43 -10.02 6.37 -1.67
C ILE A 43 -11.31 5.63 -1.30
N VAL A 44 -12.06 5.11 -2.28
CA VAL A 44 -13.28 4.32 -2.01
C VAL A 44 -12.93 3.00 -1.34
N GLY A 45 -11.79 2.40 -1.67
CA GLY A 45 -11.26 1.22 -0.98
C GLY A 45 -10.96 1.50 0.50
N TRP A 46 -10.44 2.70 0.83
CA TRP A 46 -10.23 3.10 2.22
C TRP A 46 -11.55 3.33 2.97
N VAL A 47 -12.53 3.98 2.33
CA VAL A 47 -13.88 4.13 2.91
C VAL A 47 -14.52 2.76 3.15
N TYR A 48 -14.36 1.81 2.22
CA TYR A 48 -14.82 0.43 2.40
C TYR A 48 -14.15 -0.24 3.60
N ALA A 49 -12.83 -0.05 3.78
CA ALA A 49 -12.09 -0.61 4.91
C ALA A 49 -12.62 -0.10 6.26
N PHE A 50 -12.93 1.20 6.37
CA PHE A 50 -13.51 1.79 7.57
C PHE A 50 -14.95 1.33 7.82
N GLN A 51 -15.78 1.23 6.77
CA GLN A 51 -17.15 0.72 6.90
C GLN A 51 -17.20 -0.78 7.20
N ASN A 52 -16.20 -1.55 6.77
CA ASN A 52 -16.12 -3.00 6.95
C ASN A 52 -14.90 -3.38 7.78
N TRP A 53 -14.73 -2.74 8.93
CA TRP A 53 -13.51 -2.86 9.73
C TRP A 53 -13.13 -4.31 10.07
N GLU A 54 -14.09 -5.21 10.31
CA GLU A 54 -13.82 -6.61 10.60
C GLU A 54 -12.99 -7.30 9.51
N GLN A 55 -13.33 -7.05 8.25
CA GLN A 55 -12.72 -7.72 7.10
C GLN A 55 -11.66 -6.84 6.43
N GLY A 56 -11.86 -5.52 6.43
CA GLY A 56 -10.99 -4.52 5.82
C GLY A 56 -9.74 -4.18 6.61
N LYS A 57 -9.71 -4.40 7.95
CA LYS A 57 -8.52 -4.08 8.77
C LYS A 57 -7.26 -4.82 8.34
N LYS A 58 -7.37 -6.09 7.93
CA LYS A 58 -6.21 -6.91 7.52
C LYS A 58 -5.56 -6.36 6.24
N PRO A 59 -6.29 -6.23 5.11
CA PRO A 59 -5.69 -5.70 3.89
C PRO A 59 -5.27 -4.23 4.03
N PHE A 60 -6.02 -3.42 4.81
CA PHE A 60 -5.63 -2.04 5.11
C PHE A 60 -4.31 -1.95 5.90
N LEU A 61 -4.09 -2.81 6.90
CA LEU A 61 -2.82 -2.85 7.63
C LEU A 61 -1.65 -3.30 6.73
N ILE A 62 -1.88 -4.27 5.84
CA ILE A 62 -0.87 -4.70 4.86
C ILE A 62 -0.52 -3.55 3.92
N GLU A 63 -1.52 -2.80 3.46
CA GLU A 63 -1.34 -1.63 2.62
C GLU A 63 -0.48 -0.57 3.34
N ILE A 64 -0.81 -0.23 4.60
CA ILE A 64 -0.02 0.71 5.41
C ILE A 64 1.42 0.23 5.61
N VAL A 65 1.61 -1.06 5.95
CA VAL A 65 2.95 -1.62 6.11
C VAL A 65 3.75 -1.50 4.82
N GLY A 66 3.12 -1.78 3.67
CA GLY A 66 3.75 -1.61 2.36
C GLY A 66 4.17 -0.17 2.08
N VAL A 67 3.30 0.81 2.35
CA VAL A 67 3.64 2.24 2.23
C VAL A 67 4.82 2.60 3.12
N VAL A 68 4.79 2.24 4.40
CA VAL A 68 5.85 2.54 5.34
C VAL A 68 7.17 1.91 4.91
N LEU A 69 7.16 0.63 4.50
CA LEU A 69 8.35 -0.05 4.02
C LEU A 69 8.93 0.63 2.77
N SER A 70 8.07 1.03 1.83
CA SER A 70 8.47 1.75 0.62
C SER A 70 9.05 3.13 0.91
N LEU A 71 8.46 3.87 1.86
CA LEU A 71 8.98 5.18 2.27
C LEU A 71 10.33 5.05 2.97
N VAL A 72 10.50 4.05 3.84
CA VAL A 72 11.78 3.78 4.51
C VAL A 72 12.84 3.33 3.50
N GLY A 73 12.50 2.40 2.60
CA GLY A 73 13.38 1.98 1.51
C GLY A 73 13.77 3.16 0.61
N GLY A 74 12.80 3.98 0.21
CA GLY A 74 13.01 5.20 -0.58
C GLY A 74 13.92 6.20 0.12
N ALA A 75 13.72 6.44 1.42
CA ALA A 75 14.58 7.31 2.22
C ALA A 75 16.01 6.76 2.37
N LEU A 76 16.19 5.45 2.45
CA LEU A 76 17.53 4.83 2.48
C LEU A 76 18.24 4.86 1.11
N THR A 77 17.46 4.90 0.02
CA THR A 77 17.98 4.95 -1.36
C THR A 77 18.27 6.39 -1.78
N GLY A 78 17.37 7.33 -1.47
CA GLY A 78 17.47 8.76 -1.76
C GLY A 78 18.24 9.57 -0.70
N GLY A 79 18.22 9.15 0.57
CA GLY A 79 19.03 9.76 1.64
C GLY A 79 20.53 9.55 1.47
N GLY A 80 20.94 8.50 0.73
CA GLY A 80 22.31 8.36 0.26
C GLY A 80 22.69 9.31 -0.87
N ALA A 81 21.71 9.83 -1.62
CA ALA A 81 21.92 10.82 -2.69
C ALA A 81 21.81 12.27 -2.17
N ALA A 82 20.91 12.53 -1.22
CA ALA A 82 20.72 13.85 -0.60
C ALA A 82 21.89 14.28 0.31
N ALA A 83 22.57 13.34 0.97
CA ALA A 83 23.74 13.62 1.81
C ALA A 83 25.04 13.94 1.02
N ARG A 84 25.03 13.86 -0.31
CA ARG A 84 26.20 14.14 -1.17
C ARG A 84 26.26 15.60 -1.66
N ASN A 85 25.24 16.41 -1.38
CA ASN A 85 25.15 17.80 -1.82
C ASN A 85 25.16 18.83 -0.66
N GLN A 86 25.63 18.45 0.53
CA GLN A 86 25.96 19.36 1.63
C GLN A 86 27.45 19.28 1.95
#